data_AF-A0A1M7RS41-F1
#
_entry.id   AF-A0A1M7RS41-F1
#
_cell.length_a   1.000
_cell.length_b   1.000
_cell.length_c   1.000
_cell.angle_alpha   90.00
_cell.angle_beta   90.00
_cell.angle_gamma   90.00
#
_symmetry.space_group_name_H-M   'P 1'
#
loop_
_entity.id
_entity.type
_entity.pdbx_description
1 polymer ?
#
loop_
_entity_poly.entity_id
_entity_poly.type
_entity_poly.pdbx_seq_one_letter_code
_entity_poly.pdbx_strand_id
1 'polypeptide(L)' 'MTLTEDPAVEQAVVRLADEFRARLRPQVIGTVVRTCRQDLSGVPATALPELVERLARERLLSVG' A
#
# COMPACT_ATOMS: atom_id res chain seq x y z
N MET A 1 -12.79 -17.12 8.72
CA MET A 1 -12.47 -15.70 8.96
C MET A 1 -11.86 -15.17 7.68
N THR A 2 -12.69 -14.63 6.80
CA THR A 2 -12.25 -13.97 5.57
C THR A 2 -11.38 -12.80 5.97
N LEU A 3 -10.09 -12.85 5.63
CA LEU A 3 -9.22 -11.68 5.62
C LEU A 3 -9.87 -10.71 4.64
N THR A 4 -10.70 -9.80 5.12
CA THR A 4 -11.32 -8.78 4.28
C THR A 4 -10.16 -7.97 3.73
N GLU A 5 -9.76 -8.26 2.50
CA GLU A 5 -8.78 -7.46 1.79
C GLU A 5 -9.33 -6.03 1.78
N ASP A 6 -8.65 -5.14 2.50
CA ASP A 6 -9.08 -3.78 2.66
C ASP A 6 -9.08 -3.14 1.26
N PRO A 7 -10.22 -2.64 0.75
CA PRO A 7 -10.29 -2.13 -0.61
C PRO A 7 -9.35 -0.95 -0.84
N ALA A 8 -8.94 -0.25 0.24
CA ALA A 8 -7.91 0.78 0.18
C ALA A 8 -6.52 0.18 -0.13
N VAL A 9 -6.20 -0.98 0.45
CA VAL A 9 -4.94 -1.70 0.21
C VAL A 9 -4.91 -2.22 -1.23
N GLU A 10 -5.97 -2.88 -1.69
CA GLU A 10 -6.01 -3.41 -3.05
C GLU A 10 -5.83 -2.30 -4.09
N GLN A 11 -6.57 -1.19 -3.96
CA GLN A 11 -6.45 -0.06 -4.89
C GLN A 11 -5.05 0.56 -4.86
N ALA A 12 -4.46 0.73 -3.67
CA ALA A 12 -3.10 1.26 -3.55
C ALA A 12 -2.07 0.31 -4.17
N VAL A 13 -2.20 -1.01 -3.97
CA VAL A 13 -1.32 -2.00 -4.59
C VAL A 13 -1.41 -1.94 -6.11
N VAL A 14 -2.61 -1.87 -6.69
CA VAL A 14 -2.78 -1.81 -8.15
C VAL A 14 -2.10 -0.57 -8.74
N ARG A 15 -2.34 0.61 -8.14
CA ARG A 15 -1.73 1.86 -8.63
C ARG A 15 -0.22 1.88 -8.49
N LEU A 16 0.30 1.51 -7.32
CA LEU A 16 1.73 1.49 -7.06
C LEU A 16 2.42 0.38 -7.87
N ALA A 17 1.75 -0.76 -8.10
CA ALA A 17 2.27 -1.81 -8.97
C ALA A 17 2.47 -1.31 -10.40
N ASP A 18 1.53 -0.53 -10.94
CA ASP A 18 1.68 0.05 -12.28
C ASP A 18 2.76 1.15 -12.30
N GLU A 19 2.79 2.03 -11.28
CA GLU A 19 3.78 3.12 -11.14
C GLU A 19 5.23 2.58 -11.02
N PHE A 20 5.43 1.53 -10.23
CA PHE A 20 6.76 0.97 -9.94
C PHE A 20 7.08 -0.30 -10.75
N ARG A 21 6.25 -0.70 -11.73
CA ARG A 21 6.42 -1.97 -12.48
C ARG A 21 7.80 -2.16 -13.11
N ALA A 22 8.46 -1.06 -13.48
CA ALA A 22 9.78 -1.07 -14.11
C ALA A 22 10.94 -1.25 -13.12
N ARG A 23 10.69 -1.02 -11.82
CA ARG A 23 11.72 -0.99 -10.77
C ARG A 23 11.53 -2.07 -9.72
N LEU A 24 10.29 -2.39 -9.36
CA LEU A 24 9.95 -3.26 -8.24
C LEU A 24 8.98 -4.37 -8.63
N ARG A 25 9.08 -5.50 -7.92
CA ARG A 25 8.16 -6.63 -8.09
C ARG A 25 6.83 -6.37 -7.36
N PRO A 26 5.69 -6.82 -7.88
CA PRO A 26 4.38 -6.66 -7.23
C PRO A 26 4.32 -7.22 -5.80
N GLN A 27 5.08 -8.28 -5.52
CA GLN A 27 5.16 -8.89 -4.19
C GLN A 27 5.77 -7.94 -3.13
N VAL A 28 6.78 -7.16 -3.53
CA VAL A 28 7.42 -6.16 -2.65
C VAL A 28 6.42 -5.04 -2.36
N ILE A 29 5.75 -4.55 -3.40
CA ILE A 29 4.75 -3.49 -3.30
C ILE A 29 3.60 -3.91 -2.38
N GLY A 30 3.03 -5.10 -2.59
CA GLY A 30 1.97 -5.63 -1.74
C GLY A 30 2.38 -5.80 -0.28
N THR A 31 3.63 -6.17 -0.02
CA THR A 31 4.16 -6.27 1.35
C THR A 31 4.28 -4.89 2.00
N VAL A 32 4.87 -3.91 1.29
CA VAL A 32 5.01 -2.54 1.81
C VAL A 32 3.64 -1.91 2.09
N VAL A 33 2.68 -2.03 1.18
CA VAL A 33 1.34 -1.46 1.36
C VAL A 33 0.61 -2.09 2.55
N ARG A 34 0.71 -3.42 2.74
CA ARG A 34 0.12 -4.09 3.92
C ARG A 34 0.76 -3.62 5.22
N THR A 35 2.07 -3.46 5.27
CA THR A 35 2.75 -2.91 6.45
C THR A 35 2.28 -1.47 6.73
N CYS A 36 2.21 -0.62 5.70
CA CYS A 36 1.71 0.75 5.84
C CYS A 36 0.26 0.78 6.36
N ARG A 37 -0.59 -0.14 5.88
CA ARG A 37 -1.96 -0.28 6.38
C ARG A 37 -2.03 -0.65 7.85
N GLN A 38 -1.12 -1.51 8.29
CA GLN A 38 -1.01 -1.97 9.67
C GLN A 38 -0.49 -0.85 10.58
N ASP A 39 0.48 -0.06 10.12
CA ASP A 39 0.94 1.14 10.80
C ASP A 39 -0.17 2.20 10.94
N LEU A 40 -1.10 2.24 9.97
CA LEU A 40 -2.26 3.13 9.95
C LEU A 40 -3.52 2.51 10.57
N SER A 41 -3.40 1.45 11.38
CA SER A 41 -4.56 0.78 12.00
C SER A 41 -5.43 1.70 12.87
N GLY A 42 -4.86 2.79 13.41
CA GLY A 42 -5.56 3.78 14.23
C GLY A 42 -6.21 4.92 13.44
N VAL A 43 -6.07 4.94 12.10
CA VAL A 43 -6.60 6.00 11.24
C VAL A 43 -8.01 5.66 10.78
N PRO A 44 -8.95 6.63 10.73
CA PRO A 44 -10.28 6.40 10.19
C PRO A 44 -10.24 6.01 8.70
N ALA A 45 -11.12 5.08 8.31
CA ALA A 45 -11.19 4.50 6.97
C ALA A 45 -11.33 5.52 5.82
N THR A 46 -11.86 6.71 6.11
CA THR A 46 -12.07 7.79 5.13
C THR A 46 -10.78 8.43 4.63
N ALA A 47 -9.74 8.53 5.47
CA ALA A 47 -8.42 9.08 5.10
C ALA A 47 -7.40 7.99 4.75
N LEU A 48 -7.79 6.73 4.91
CA LEU A 48 -6.91 5.58 4.87
C LEU A 48 -6.32 5.30 3.48
N PRO A 49 -7.08 5.39 2.36
CA PRO A 49 -6.53 5.17 1.03
C PRO A 49 -5.40 6.14 0.69
N GLU A 50 -5.60 7.44 0.92
CA GLU A 50 -4.60 8.46 0.58
C GLU A 50 -3.35 8.33 1.45
N LEU A 51 -3.52 8.06 2.75
CA LEU A 51 -2.40 7.91 3.68
C LEU A 51 -1.59 6.63 3.43
N VAL A 52 -2.27 5.51 3.15
CA VAL A 52 -1.61 4.26 2.78
C VAL A 52 -0.83 4.43 1.48
N GLU A 53 -1.43 5.05 0.45
CA GLU A 53 -0.74 5.27 -0.82
C GLU A 53 0.48 6.18 -0.64
N ARG A 54 0.33 7.29 0.10
CA ARG A 54 1.44 8.23 0.34
C ARG A 54 2.59 7.59 1.13
N LEU A 55 2.28 6.91 2.23
CA LEU A 55 3.29 6.24 3.06
C LEU A 55 3.97 5.11 2.28
N ALA A 56 3.21 4.31 1.53
CA ALA A 56 3.76 3.24 0.72
C ALA A 56 4.66 3.80 -0.39
N ARG A 57 4.27 4.88 -1.09
CA ARG A 57 5.09 5.52 -2.11
C ARG A 57 6.42 6.01 -1.53
N GLU A 58 6.40 6.72 -0.39
CA GLU A 58 7.62 7.18 0.28
C GLU A 58 8.55 6.02 0.64
N ARG A 59 8.00 4.92 1.15
CA ARG A 59 8.79 3.72 1.46
C ARG A 59 9.36 3.08 0.20
N LEU A 60 8.56 2.91 -0.86
CA LEU A 60 9.00 2.33 -2.13
C LEU A 60 10.13 3.16 -2.78
N LEU A 61 10.06 4.49 -2.70
CA LEU A 61 11.13 5.39 -3.15
C LEU A 61 12.41 5.27 -2.33
N SER A 62 12.33 4.82 -1.07
CA SER A 62 13.50 4.60 -0.22
C SER A 62 14.17 3.24 -0.44
N VAL A 63 13.48 2.26 -1.05
CA VAL A 63 14.03 0.91 -1.31
C VAL A 63 14.59 0.75 -2.73
N GLY A 64 14.28 1.66 -3.65
CA GLY A 64 14.74 1.64 -5.05
C GLY A 64 15.71 2.76 -5.35
#